data_AF-A0A7L1I9X7-F1
#
_entry.id   AF-A0A7L1I9X7-F1
#
_cell.length_a   1.000
_cell.length_b   1.000
_cell.length_c   1.000
_cell.angle_alpha   90.00
_cell.angle_beta   90.00
_cell.angle_gamma   90.00
#
_symmetry.space_group_name_H-M   'P 1'
#
loop_
_entity.id
_entity.type
_entity.pdbx_description
1 polymer ?
#
loop_
_entity_poly.entity_id
_entity_poly.type
_entity_poly.pdbx_seq_one_letter_code
_entity_poly.pdbx_strand_id
1 'polypeptide(L)' 'PWKYLGWTMTETIVKPQKLQLQTTLKTLNDAQKLLGDLQWLKPIVGIPNELLDEL' A
#
# COMPACT_ATOMS: atom_id res chain seq x y z
N PRO A 1 -9.61 15.50 -8.39
CA PRO A 1 -8.76 14.56 -7.62
C PRO A 1 -7.34 14.53 -8.19
N TRP A 2 -6.36 14.98 -7.40
CA TRP A 2 -4.94 15.01 -7.74
C TRP A 2 -4.36 13.60 -7.71
N LYS A 3 -3.57 13.22 -8.71
CA LYS A 3 -2.84 11.95 -8.72
C LYS A 3 -1.36 12.22 -8.53
N TYR A 4 -0.77 11.69 -7.46
CA TYR A 4 0.63 11.92 -7.14
C TYR A 4 1.21 10.71 -6.40
N LEU A 5 2.35 10.18 -6.89
CA LEU A 5 3.06 9.04 -6.28
C LEU A 5 2.15 7.84 -5.91
N GLY A 6 1.23 7.46 -6.80
CA GLY A 6 0.31 6.33 -6.53
C GLY A 6 -0.83 6.66 -5.56
N TRP A 7 -1.01 7.93 -5.19
CA TRP A 7 -2.12 8.43 -4.39
C TRP A 7 -3.12 9.18 -5.24
N THR A 8 -4.39 9.09 -4.85
CA THR A 8 -5.45 9.99 -5.31
C THR A 8 -5.88 10.86 -4.13
N MET A 9 -5.67 12.17 -4.26
CA MET A 9 -6.00 13.15 -3.23
C MET A 9 -7.18 14.01 -3.67
N THR A 10 -8.16 14.19 -2.80
CA THR A 10 -9.17 15.25 -2.89
C THR A 10 -8.86 16.31 -1.84
N GLU A 11 -9.65 17.38 -1.80
CA GLU A 11 -9.48 18.48 -0.82
C GLU A 11 -9.53 18.01 0.64
N THR A 12 -10.13 16.85 0.89
CA THR A 12 -10.39 16.33 2.24
C THR A 12 -9.88 14.90 2.47
N ILE A 13 -9.57 14.13 1.41
CA ILE A 13 -9.29 12.69 1.54
C ILE A 13 -8.07 12.32 0.69
N VAL A 14 -7.10 11.65 1.30
CA VAL A 14 -5.99 10.98 0.61
C VAL A 14 -6.31 9.48 0.57
N LYS A 15 -6.35 8.90 -0.64
CA LYS A 15 -6.59 7.46 -0.82
C LYS A 15 -5.58 6.84 -1.79
N PRO A 16 -5.22 5.56 -1.61
CA PRO A 16 -4.39 4.85 -2.58
C PRO A 16 -5.07 4.85 -3.95
N GLN A 17 -4.29 4.98 -5.03
CA GLN A 17 -4.80 4.89 -6.39
C GLN A 17 -5.22 3.46 -6.75
N LYS A 18 -4.61 2.46 -6.12
CA LYS A 18 -4.95 1.05 -6.24
C LYS A 18 -5.36 0.54 -4.86
N LEU A 19 -6.66 0.37 -4.63
CA LEU A 19 -7.20 -0.11 -3.36
C LEU A 19 -7.25 -1.65 -3.28
N GLN A 20 -7.03 -2.33 -4.42
CA GLN A 20 -7.08 -3.79 -4.48
C GLN A 20 -5.68 -4.37 -4.21
N LEU A 21 -5.48 -4.78 -2.96
CA LEU A 21 -4.35 -5.61 -2.57
C LEU A 21 -4.55 -7.01 -3.16
N GLN A 22 -3.53 -7.53 -3.84
CA GLN A 22 -3.54 -8.92 -4.28
C GLN A 22 -3.22 -9.81 -3.08
N THR A 23 -4.26 -10.40 -2.47
CA THR A 23 -4.13 -11.32 -1.34
C THR A 23 -3.91 -12.77 -1.78
N THR A 24 -4.09 -13.07 -3.07
CA THR A 24 -3.80 -14.39 -3.63
C THR A 24 -2.33 -14.44 -4.04
N LEU A 25 -1.49 -14.95 -3.15
CA LEU A 25 -0.06 -15.09 -3.38
C LEU A 25 0.24 -16.47 -3.97
N LYS A 26 0.56 -16.53 -5.26
CA LYS A 26 0.97 -17.78 -5.93
C LYS A 26 2.45 -17.81 -6.28
N THR A 27 3.06 -16.63 -6.45
CA THR A 27 4.46 -16.49 -6.85
C THR A 27 5.19 -15.51 -5.93
N LEU A 28 6.52 -15.60 -5.90
CA LEU A 28 7.36 -14.64 -5.18
C LEU A 28 7.09 -13.20 -5.64
N ASN A 29 6.85 -12.99 -6.93
CA ASN A 29 6.51 -11.70 -7.51
C ASN A 29 5.19 -11.14 -6.94
N ASP A 30 4.21 -12.00 -6.64
CA ASP A 30 2.96 -11.56 -6.02
C ASP A 30 3.20 -11.09 -4.58
N ALA A 31 4.03 -11.82 -3.83
CA ALA A 31 4.41 -11.44 -2.47
C ALA A 31 5.20 -10.11 -2.45
N GLN A 32 6.14 -9.93 -3.38
CA GLN A 32 6.89 -8.69 -3.54
C GLN A 32 5.99 -7.50 -3.88
N LYS A 33 4.98 -7.70 -4.75
CA LYS A 33 3.98 -6.67 -5.06
C LYS A 33 3.12 -6.31 -3.86
N LEU A 34 2.68 -7.31 -3.09
CA LEU A 34 1.91 -7.07 -1.87
C LEU A 34 2.72 -6.29 -0.83
N LEU A 35 4.00 -6.65 -0.63
CA LEU A 35 4.90 -5.94 0.26
C LEU A 35 5.08 -4.47 -0.19
N GLY A 36 5.27 -4.24 -1.49
CA GLY A 36 5.34 -2.90 -2.05
C GLY A 36 4.06 -2.09 -1.81
N ASP A 37 2.89 -2.68 -2.06
CA ASP A 37 1.59 -2.04 -1.80
C ASP A 37 1.40 -1.70 -0.30
N LEU A 38 1.85 -2.57 0.61
CA LEU A 38 1.83 -2.33 2.06
C LEU A 38 2.80 -1.23 2.50
N GLN A 39 4.01 -1.17 1.92
CA GLN A 39 4.95 -0.09 2.17
C GLN A 39 4.36 1.27 1.79
N TRP A 40 3.61 1.34 0.69
CA TRP A 40 2.88 2.57 0.32
C TRP A 40 1.76 2.90 1.31
N LEU A 41 1.11 1.93 1.94
CA LEU A 41 0.03 2.18 2.91
C LEU A 41 0.52 2.66 4.29
N LYS A 42 1.82 2.46 4.60
CA LYS A 42 2.45 2.82 5.88
C LYS A 42 2.10 4.21 6.42
N PRO A 43 2.15 5.32 5.64
CA PRO A 43 1.91 6.65 6.18
C PRO A 43 0.44 6.91 6.56
N ILE A 44 -0.50 6.07 6.11
CA ILE A 44 -1.94 6.29 6.29
C ILE A 44 -2.56 5.29 7.27
N VAL A 45 -2.09 4.04 7.27
CA VAL A 45 -2.70 2.96 8.05
C VAL A 45 -2.13 2.87 9.47
N GLY A 46 -1.04 3.58 9.76
CA GLY A 46 -0.42 3.57 11.10
C GLY A 46 0.14 2.20 11.48
N ILE A 47 0.55 1.39 10.48
CA ILE A 47 1.14 0.06 10.71
C ILE A 47 2.48 0.26 11.43
N PRO A 48 2.68 -0.31 12.63
CA PRO A 48 3.94 -0.26 13.35
C PRO A 48 5.08 -0.85 12.51
N ASN A 49 6.26 -0.24 12.53
CA ASN A 49 7.43 -0.73 11.77
C ASN A 49 7.76 -2.19 12.11
N GLU A 50 7.62 -2.55 13.38
CA GLU A 50 7.90 -3.88 13.94
C GLU A 50 7.15 -4.99 13.21
N LEU A 51 5.90 -4.74 12.78
CA LEU A 51 5.06 -5.72 12.07
C LEU A 51 5.50 -5.99 10.63
N LEU A 52 6.31 -5.11 10.04
CA LEU A 52 6.80 -5.22 8.67
C LEU A 52 8.28 -5.59 8.62
N ASP A 53 9.06 -5.24 9.64
CA ASP A 53 10.49 -5.60 9.75
C ASP A 53 10.69 -7.10 10.06
N GLU A 54 9.66 -7.78 10.59
CA GLU A 54 9.67 -9.23 10.87
C GLU A 54 9.33 -10.11 9.65
N LEU A 55 8.97 -9.53 8.50
CA LEU A 55 8.60 -10.24 7.25
C LEU A 55 9.77 -10.35 6.27
#